data_AF-A0A534NZQ5-F1
#
_entry.id   AF-A0A534NZQ5-F1
#
_cell.length_a   1.000
_cell.length_b   1.000
_cell.length_c   1.000
_cell.angle_alpha   90.00
_cell.angle_beta   90.00
_cell.angle_gamma   90.00
#
_symmetry.space_group_name_H-M   'P 1'
#
loop_
_entity.id
_entity.type
_entity.pdbx_description
1 polymer ?
#
loop_
_entity_poly.entity_id
_entity_poly.type
_entity_poly.pdbx_seq_one_letter_code
_entity_poly.pdbx_strand_id
1 'polypeptide(L)'
;MSKPGNSGFRLLMAFNGEGGSDPDVPNDPLTNAMTATAYDFYFTSHTFTHANLDAVTYDVAYAELSQNIQFAANHSFTDFSPQGFISPDVSGLHNQAALNACYDNGVLFMVSDTSTESGKGTGSTPANRAPNTGVYSDLRPEILFVPRRPTNLFYNVTNPTDWTAEYNAIYASFWGRNLTYQEILDKESQNLLIYMLRGELDPHMYHQSNMRAYDGTHTLLGDLLDMAFSKFRRYSTLPVISLRQEDIGSRMADTMGRNWSGVTGTIVNGTQAKFTTPEEVWFNATGVCNASAERYFGGRCISSLYLASGGTLTMTLQ
;
A
#
# COMPACT_ATOMS: atom_id res chain seq x y z
N MET A 1 8.38 16.51 8.71
CA MET A 1 7.70 15.27 9.13
C MET A 1 8.58 14.35 9.99
N SER A 2 9.24 14.86 11.05
CA SER A 2 10.02 14.01 11.98
C SER A 2 9.63 14.29 13.44
N LYS A 3 8.48 13.75 13.87
CA LYS A 3 8.28 13.50 15.31
C LYS A 3 9.08 12.24 15.68
N PRO A 4 9.71 12.18 16.87
CA PRO A 4 10.34 10.96 17.35
C PRO A 4 9.35 9.79 17.28
N GLY A 5 9.68 8.72 16.55
CA GLY A 5 8.88 7.49 16.48
C GLY A 5 8.36 7.02 15.10
N ASN A 6 8.56 7.77 14.01
CA ASN A 6 8.14 7.38 12.65
C ASN A 6 9.30 7.32 11.64
N SER A 7 10.51 6.93 12.06
CA SER A 7 11.68 6.89 11.17
C SER A 7 11.56 5.87 10.03
N GLY A 8 10.62 4.93 10.11
CA GLY A 8 10.31 3.95 9.06
C GLY A 8 9.13 4.35 8.15
N PHE A 9 8.57 5.55 8.31
CA PHE A 9 7.49 6.03 7.45
C PHE A 9 8.07 6.73 6.22
N ARG A 10 7.68 6.25 5.03
CA ARG A 10 8.02 6.82 3.71
C ARG A 10 6.78 6.75 2.81
N LEU A 11 6.64 7.66 1.87
CA LEU A 11 5.58 7.54 0.86
C LEU A 11 6.04 6.60 -0.27
N LEU A 12 5.12 5.77 -0.76
CA LEU A 12 5.31 5.00 -2.00
C LEU A 12 4.84 5.85 -3.17
N MET A 13 5.78 6.27 -4.01
CA MET A 13 5.55 7.11 -5.16
C MET A 13 5.27 6.23 -6.38
N ALA A 14 4.01 6.19 -6.79
CA ALA A 14 3.62 5.69 -8.10
C ALA A 14 4.03 6.73 -9.15
N PHE A 15 4.74 6.32 -10.20
CA PHE A 15 5.24 7.26 -11.21
C PHE A 15 4.93 6.82 -12.64
N ASN A 16 4.76 7.81 -13.50
CA ASN A 16 4.75 7.72 -14.94
C ASN A 16 6.03 8.36 -15.47
N GLY A 17 6.67 7.74 -16.46
CA GLY A 17 7.90 8.24 -17.07
C GLY A 17 7.66 9.27 -18.17
N GLU A 18 6.48 9.24 -18.80
CA GLU A 18 6.13 10.22 -19.84
C GLU A 18 6.14 11.64 -19.29
N GLY A 19 6.80 12.55 -20.02
CA GLY A 19 6.96 13.95 -19.61
C GLY A 19 8.05 14.20 -18.58
N GLY A 20 8.70 13.15 -18.06
CA GLY A 20 9.90 13.26 -17.23
C GLY A 20 11.17 13.54 -18.04
N SER A 21 12.33 13.53 -17.37
CA SER A 21 13.60 13.77 -18.07
C SER A 21 13.90 12.66 -19.08
N ASP A 22 14.19 13.04 -20.31
CA ASP A 22 14.54 12.15 -21.42
C ASP A 22 15.66 12.76 -22.29
N PRO A 23 16.17 12.09 -23.35
CA PRO A 23 17.23 12.65 -24.18
C PRO A 23 16.89 14.00 -24.86
N ASP A 24 15.61 14.29 -25.11
CA ASP A 24 15.14 15.52 -25.75
C ASP A 24 14.87 16.64 -24.71
N VAL A 25 14.48 16.26 -23.50
CA VAL A 25 14.22 17.13 -22.35
C VAL A 25 15.00 16.61 -21.12
N PRO A 26 16.34 16.73 -21.09
CA PRO A 26 17.18 16.02 -20.10
C PRO A 26 17.13 16.60 -18.68
N ASN A 27 16.44 17.71 -18.46
CA ASN A 27 16.46 18.45 -17.20
C ASN A 27 15.06 18.85 -16.72
N ASP A 28 14.09 17.93 -16.80
CA ASP A 28 12.81 18.13 -16.13
C ASP A 28 13.04 18.37 -14.63
N PRO A 29 12.63 19.52 -14.07
CA PRO A 29 12.92 19.87 -12.68
C PRO A 29 12.36 18.88 -11.67
N LEU A 30 11.20 18.27 -11.95
CA LEU A 30 10.58 17.31 -11.03
C LEU A 30 11.37 16.01 -11.00
N THR A 31 11.74 15.48 -12.16
CA THR A 31 12.58 14.28 -12.28
C THR A 31 13.89 14.49 -11.53
N ASN A 32 14.56 15.61 -11.76
CA ASN A 32 15.81 15.96 -11.06
C ASN A 32 15.64 16.04 -9.55
N ALA A 33 14.55 16.64 -9.07
CA ALA A 33 14.25 16.73 -7.65
C ALA A 33 13.99 15.33 -7.04
N MET A 34 13.18 14.50 -7.70
CA MET A 34 12.85 13.15 -7.25
C MET A 34 14.09 12.25 -7.22
N THR A 35 14.96 12.33 -8.22
CA THR A 35 16.25 11.63 -8.24
C THR A 35 17.14 12.06 -7.07
N ALA A 36 17.23 13.37 -6.80
CA ALA A 36 18.03 13.89 -5.69
C ALA A 36 17.50 13.44 -4.31
N THR A 37 16.19 13.18 -4.18
CA THR A 37 15.54 12.74 -2.94
C THR A 37 15.07 11.28 -2.99
N ALA A 38 15.59 10.44 -3.88
CA ALA A 38 15.07 9.10 -4.10
C ALA A 38 15.08 8.23 -2.82
N TYR A 39 16.06 8.42 -1.94
CA TYR A 39 16.16 7.73 -0.66
C TYR A 39 15.09 8.09 0.37
N ASP A 40 14.28 9.11 0.13
CA ASP A 40 13.17 9.49 1.00
C ASP A 40 11.86 8.76 0.64
N PHE A 41 11.79 8.15 -0.55
CA PHE A 41 10.56 7.55 -1.10
C PHE A 41 10.75 6.10 -1.56
N TYR A 42 9.72 5.27 -1.42
CA TYR A 42 9.65 4.04 -2.21
C TYR A 42 9.12 4.36 -3.60
N PHE A 43 9.40 3.55 -4.61
CA PHE A 43 8.90 3.76 -5.97
C PHE A 43 8.21 2.51 -6.52
N THR A 44 7.12 2.72 -7.25
CA THR A 44 6.39 1.66 -7.97
C THR A 44 5.94 2.18 -9.33
N SER A 45 5.89 1.28 -10.32
CA SER A 45 5.43 1.68 -11.65
C SER A 45 3.94 2.04 -11.61
N HIS A 46 3.56 3.06 -12.40
CA HIS A 46 2.19 3.42 -12.71
C HIS A 46 1.90 3.40 -14.22
N THR A 47 2.62 2.56 -14.96
CA THR A 47 2.79 2.59 -16.43
C THR A 47 3.54 3.82 -16.94
N PHE A 48 3.93 3.84 -18.23
CA PHE A 48 4.74 4.92 -18.79
C PHE A 48 3.89 6.16 -19.12
N THR A 49 2.78 5.97 -19.82
CA THR A 49 1.89 7.05 -20.31
C THR A 49 0.57 7.17 -19.53
N HIS A 50 0.43 6.43 -18.43
CA HIS A 50 -0.84 6.27 -17.71
C HIS A 50 -1.95 5.60 -18.58
N ALA A 51 -1.56 4.73 -19.53
CA ALA A 51 -2.52 3.98 -20.33
C ALA A 51 -3.42 3.07 -19.47
N ASN A 52 -4.74 3.20 -19.63
CA ASN A 52 -5.71 2.25 -19.06
C ASN A 52 -5.54 0.87 -19.70
N LEU A 53 -5.43 -0.17 -18.87
CA LEU A 53 -5.04 -1.52 -19.29
C LEU A 53 -6.23 -2.45 -19.58
N ASP A 54 -7.48 -2.00 -19.48
CA ASP A 54 -8.66 -2.88 -19.65
C ASP A 54 -8.85 -3.38 -21.08
N ALA A 55 -8.44 -2.61 -22.08
CA ALA A 55 -8.69 -2.89 -23.50
C ALA A 55 -7.44 -2.90 -24.39
N VAL A 56 -6.25 -2.92 -23.78
CA VAL A 56 -4.97 -2.90 -24.51
C VAL A 56 -4.51 -4.32 -24.91
N THR A 57 -3.67 -4.39 -25.94
CA THR A 57 -2.98 -5.62 -26.32
C THR A 57 -1.81 -5.92 -25.39
N TYR A 58 -1.28 -7.15 -25.47
CA TYR A 58 -0.07 -7.55 -24.76
C TYR A 58 1.10 -6.60 -25.05
N ASP A 59 1.37 -6.31 -26.32
CA ASP A 59 2.52 -5.49 -26.72
C ASP A 59 2.44 -4.07 -26.15
N VAL A 60 1.24 -3.49 -26.10
CA VAL A 60 1.02 -2.16 -25.50
C VAL A 60 1.25 -2.21 -23.99
N ALA A 61 0.64 -3.16 -23.28
CA ALA A 61 0.87 -3.31 -21.84
C ALA A 61 2.33 -3.60 -21.50
N TYR A 62 3.01 -4.44 -22.30
CA TYR A 62 4.41 -4.78 -22.11
C TYR A 62 5.31 -3.55 -22.29
N ALA A 63 5.06 -2.76 -23.34
CA ALA A 63 5.78 -1.52 -23.59
C ALA A 63 5.57 -0.49 -22.46
N GLU A 64 4.33 -0.32 -22.00
CA GLU A 64 3.98 0.57 -20.90
C GLU A 64 4.73 0.26 -19.59
N LEU A 65 4.89 -1.02 -19.25
CA LEU A 65 5.65 -1.41 -18.06
C LEU A 65 7.16 -1.35 -18.30
N SER A 66 7.66 -1.95 -19.38
CA SER A 66 9.10 -2.03 -19.65
C SER A 66 9.75 -0.65 -19.82
N GLN A 67 9.08 0.30 -20.48
CA GLN A 67 9.56 1.68 -20.61
C GLN A 67 9.62 2.38 -19.26
N ASN A 68 8.63 2.18 -18.39
CA ASN A 68 8.60 2.81 -17.08
C ASN A 68 9.64 2.21 -16.11
N ILE A 69 9.88 0.90 -16.20
CA ILE A 69 10.98 0.22 -15.50
C ILE A 69 12.32 0.78 -15.98
N GLN A 70 12.50 0.95 -17.28
CA GLN A 70 13.72 1.54 -17.84
C GLN A 70 13.89 3.01 -17.41
N PHE A 71 12.81 3.77 -17.31
CA PHE A 71 12.85 5.15 -16.81
C PHE A 71 13.38 5.20 -15.36
N ALA A 72 12.85 4.37 -14.46
CA ALA A 72 13.37 4.27 -13.09
C ALA A 72 14.85 3.88 -13.03
N ALA A 73 15.28 2.96 -13.90
CA ALA A 73 16.69 2.55 -13.99
C ALA A 73 17.59 3.71 -14.46
N ASN A 74 17.17 4.45 -15.50
CA ASN A 74 17.92 5.57 -16.04
C ASN A 74 18.07 6.72 -15.04
N HIS A 75 17.07 6.93 -14.19
CA HIS A 75 17.04 8.00 -13.18
C HIS A 75 17.43 7.55 -11.78
N SER A 76 17.95 6.32 -11.64
CA SER A 76 18.45 5.78 -10.38
C SER A 76 17.44 5.88 -9.23
N PHE A 77 16.17 5.52 -9.49
CA PHE A 77 15.17 5.37 -8.41
C PHE A 77 15.53 4.13 -7.58
N THR A 78 16.40 4.32 -6.58
CA THR A 78 17.12 3.23 -5.88
C THR A 78 16.24 2.28 -5.09
N ASP A 79 15.05 2.73 -4.70
CA ASP A 79 14.04 1.95 -3.95
C ASP A 79 12.83 1.56 -4.82
N PHE A 80 13.08 1.39 -6.13
CA PHE A 80 12.12 0.84 -7.09
C PHE A 80 12.15 -0.69 -7.13
N SER A 81 10.98 -1.30 -7.29
CA SER A 81 10.80 -2.74 -7.53
C SER A 81 9.78 -2.97 -8.65
N PRO A 82 10.06 -3.85 -9.62
CA PRO A 82 9.09 -4.21 -10.64
C PRO A 82 8.00 -5.17 -10.14
N GLN A 83 8.17 -5.77 -8.95
CA GLN A 83 7.22 -6.75 -8.40
C GLN A 83 5.91 -6.10 -7.96
N GLY A 84 5.97 -4.87 -7.44
CA GLY A 84 4.82 -4.07 -7.10
C GLY A 84 4.37 -3.23 -8.30
N PHE A 85 3.07 -3.21 -8.57
CA PHE A 85 2.49 -2.42 -9.64
C PHE A 85 1.17 -1.76 -9.19
N ILE A 86 1.05 -0.47 -9.46
CA ILE A 86 -0.21 0.27 -9.32
C ILE A 86 -0.73 0.50 -10.73
N SER A 87 -1.82 -0.15 -11.15
CA SER A 87 -2.36 0.09 -12.49
C SER A 87 -3.13 1.41 -12.56
N PRO A 88 -3.02 2.16 -13.68
CA PRO A 88 -3.86 3.32 -13.99
C PRO A 88 -5.32 2.99 -13.80
N ASP A 89 -6.07 3.81 -13.06
CA ASP A 89 -7.50 3.62 -12.77
C ASP A 89 -7.86 2.24 -12.19
N VAL A 90 -6.91 1.52 -11.59
CA VAL A 90 -7.11 0.14 -11.13
C VAL A 90 -7.57 -0.79 -12.27
N SER A 91 -7.09 -0.52 -13.48
CA SER A 91 -7.41 -1.26 -14.71
C SER A 91 -6.56 -2.51 -14.91
N GLY A 92 -6.91 -3.31 -15.92
CA GLY A 92 -6.16 -4.47 -16.38
C GLY A 92 -6.41 -5.75 -15.58
N LEU A 93 -7.19 -5.69 -14.48
CA LEU A 93 -7.39 -6.82 -13.57
C LEU A 93 -8.13 -8.01 -14.22
N HIS A 94 -8.87 -7.77 -15.32
CA HIS A 94 -9.62 -8.78 -16.08
C HIS A 94 -9.12 -8.95 -17.52
N ASN A 95 -8.00 -8.31 -17.87
CA ASN A 95 -7.42 -8.41 -19.20
C ASN A 95 -6.27 -9.42 -19.20
N GLN A 96 -6.50 -10.62 -19.76
CA GLN A 96 -5.50 -11.68 -19.87
C GLN A 96 -4.18 -11.21 -20.53
N ALA A 97 -4.28 -10.40 -21.59
CA ALA A 97 -3.11 -9.92 -22.31
C ALA A 97 -2.29 -8.95 -21.46
N ALA A 98 -2.96 -8.04 -20.74
CA ALA A 98 -2.30 -7.12 -19.82
C ALA A 98 -1.66 -7.85 -18.63
N LEU A 99 -2.36 -8.83 -18.03
CA LEU A 99 -1.82 -9.61 -16.91
C LEU A 99 -0.60 -10.45 -17.33
N ASN A 100 -0.61 -11.03 -18.54
CA ASN A 100 0.57 -11.71 -19.09
C ASN A 100 1.75 -10.74 -19.22
N ALA A 101 1.52 -9.56 -19.80
CA ALA A 101 2.55 -8.54 -19.94
C ALA A 101 3.08 -8.03 -18.59
N CYS A 102 2.20 -7.90 -17.58
CA CYS A 102 2.58 -7.55 -16.22
C CYS A 102 3.53 -8.61 -15.64
N TYR A 103 3.14 -9.89 -15.69
CA TYR A 103 3.96 -10.99 -15.18
C TYR A 103 5.31 -11.09 -15.90
N ASP A 104 5.33 -10.95 -17.23
CA ASP A 104 6.56 -11.01 -18.03
C ASP A 104 7.49 -9.80 -17.80
N ASN A 105 6.98 -8.70 -17.25
CA ASN A 105 7.77 -7.56 -16.74
C ASN A 105 8.15 -7.70 -15.26
N GLY A 106 7.82 -8.83 -14.61
CA GLY A 106 8.20 -9.14 -13.24
C GLY A 106 7.18 -8.74 -12.17
N VAL A 107 5.97 -8.30 -12.55
CA VAL A 107 4.90 -7.96 -11.59
C VAL A 107 4.37 -9.22 -10.93
N LEU A 108 4.28 -9.18 -9.59
CA LEU A 108 3.67 -10.22 -8.77
C LEU A 108 2.51 -9.68 -7.92
N PHE A 109 2.49 -8.36 -7.66
CA PHE A 109 1.54 -7.73 -6.76
C PHE A 109 0.94 -6.48 -7.39
N MET A 110 -0.34 -6.54 -7.71
CA MET A 110 -1.12 -5.44 -8.28
C MET A 110 -2.11 -4.89 -7.26
N VAL A 111 -2.53 -3.63 -7.32
CA VAL A 111 -3.60 -3.12 -6.44
C VAL A 111 -5.00 -3.51 -6.94
N SER A 112 -5.94 -3.68 -6.01
CA SER A 112 -7.40 -3.64 -6.26
C SER A 112 -8.06 -2.49 -5.46
N ASP A 113 -9.36 -2.25 -5.65
CA ASP A 113 -10.10 -1.16 -5.00
C ASP A 113 -11.23 -1.65 -4.12
N THR A 114 -11.08 -1.44 -2.81
CA THR A 114 -12.06 -1.85 -1.80
C THR A 114 -13.40 -1.09 -1.87
N SER A 115 -13.52 0.03 -2.61
CA SER A 115 -14.83 0.67 -2.82
C SER A 115 -15.79 -0.18 -3.64
N THR A 116 -15.29 -0.99 -4.58
CA THR A 116 -16.13 -1.88 -5.39
C THR A 116 -16.77 -2.99 -4.54
N GLU A 117 -16.06 -3.44 -3.49
CA GLU A 117 -16.54 -4.40 -2.50
C GLU A 117 -17.70 -3.84 -1.67
N SER A 118 -17.67 -2.53 -1.38
CA SER A 118 -18.76 -1.83 -0.71
C SER A 118 -19.95 -1.51 -1.62
N GLY A 119 -19.86 -1.86 -2.91
CA GLY A 119 -20.86 -1.52 -3.94
C GLY A 119 -20.90 -0.03 -4.28
N LYS A 120 -19.83 0.72 -3.97
CA LYS A 120 -19.72 2.18 -4.19
C LYS A 120 -18.69 2.56 -5.26
N GLY A 121 -17.79 1.66 -5.63
CA GLY A 121 -16.81 1.87 -6.70
C GLY A 121 -17.36 1.58 -8.10
N THR A 122 -16.68 2.09 -9.12
CA THR A 122 -16.93 1.77 -10.54
C THR A 122 -16.03 0.61 -10.97
N GLY A 123 -16.58 -0.35 -11.72
CA GLY A 123 -15.86 -1.56 -12.14
C GLY A 123 -16.00 -2.72 -11.16
N SER A 124 -15.55 -3.91 -11.55
CA SER A 124 -15.50 -5.09 -10.68
C SER A 124 -14.05 -5.35 -10.30
N THR A 125 -13.65 -5.09 -9.06
CA THR A 125 -12.38 -5.64 -8.55
C THR A 125 -12.64 -6.91 -7.76
N PRO A 126 -11.69 -7.86 -7.71
CA PRO A 126 -11.87 -9.07 -6.91
C PRO A 126 -12.09 -8.74 -5.44
N ALA A 127 -13.12 -9.36 -4.84
CA ALA A 127 -13.55 -9.02 -3.49
C ALA A 127 -12.63 -9.63 -2.42
N ASN A 128 -12.08 -8.77 -1.57
CA ASN A 128 -11.36 -9.15 -0.36
C ASN A 128 -12.34 -9.73 0.68
N ARG A 129 -12.01 -10.91 1.21
CA ARG A 129 -12.92 -11.68 2.08
C ARG A 129 -12.47 -11.74 3.54
N ALA A 130 -11.30 -11.21 3.87
CA ALA A 130 -10.77 -11.20 5.23
C ALA A 130 -9.79 -10.03 5.46
N PRO A 131 -9.58 -9.61 6.72
CA PRO A 131 -8.54 -8.65 7.04
C PRO A 131 -7.15 -9.16 6.61
N ASN A 132 -6.34 -8.27 6.03
CA ASN A 132 -4.95 -8.54 5.67
C ASN A 132 -4.77 -9.73 4.70
N THR A 133 -5.73 -9.96 3.81
CA THR A 133 -5.61 -10.92 2.70
C THR A 133 -5.70 -10.22 1.35
N GLY A 134 -5.11 -10.84 0.33
CA GLY A 134 -5.28 -10.43 -1.06
C GLY A 134 -6.18 -11.40 -1.83
N VAL A 135 -6.25 -11.20 -3.15
CA VAL A 135 -6.99 -12.09 -4.06
C VAL A 135 -6.12 -12.44 -5.25
N TYR A 136 -5.79 -13.72 -5.44
CA TYR A 136 -5.06 -14.14 -6.63
C TYR A 136 -5.92 -13.95 -7.87
N SER A 137 -5.28 -13.58 -8.99
CA SER A 137 -5.97 -13.47 -10.27
C SER A 137 -6.41 -14.85 -10.78
N ASP A 138 -7.67 -14.97 -11.17
CA ASP A 138 -8.18 -16.19 -11.82
C ASP A 138 -7.56 -16.39 -13.23
N LEU A 139 -7.11 -15.31 -13.86
CA LEU A 139 -6.54 -15.31 -15.21
C LEU A 139 -5.03 -15.51 -15.21
N ARG A 140 -4.33 -15.06 -14.16
CA ARG A 140 -2.88 -15.26 -13.92
C ARG A 140 -2.58 -15.47 -12.43
N PRO A 141 -2.71 -16.71 -11.92
CA PRO A 141 -2.59 -17.03 -10.50
C PRO A 141 -1.25 -16.67 -9.85
N GLU A 142 -0.22 -16.36 -10.64
CA GLU A 142 1.05 -15.85 -10.15
C GLU A 142 0.98 -14.39 -9.63
N ILE A 143 -0.07 -13.65 -10.02
CA ILE A 143 -0.31 -12.27 -9.58
C ILE A 143 -1.35 -12.25 -8.47
N LEU A 144 -0.99 -11.61 -7.35
CA LEU A 144 -1.89 -11.30 -6.24
C LEU A 144 -2.39 -9.84 -6.33
N PHE A 145 -3.70 -9.66 -6.24
CA PHE A 145 -4.32 -8.35 -6.06
C PHE A 145 -4.34 -7.96 -4.58
N VAL A 146 -3.72 -6.84 -4.26
CA VAL A 146 -3.60 -6.20 -2.95
C VAL A 146 -4.73 -5.18 -2.79
N PRO A 147 -5.69 -5.40 -1.87
CA PRO A 147 -6.79 -4.48 -1.64
C PRO A 147 -6.31 -3.13 -1.14
N ARG A 148 -6.67 -2.06 -1.84
CA ARG A 148 -6.33 -0.68 -1.49
C ARG A 148 -7.57 0.09 -1.04
N ARG A 149 -7.42 0.88 0.02
CA ARG A 149 -8.44 1.79 0.54
C ARG A 149 -8.49 3.05 -0.31
N PRO A 150 -9.61 3.38 -0.97
CA PRO A 150 -9.83 4.72 -1.45
C PRO A 150 -10.00 5.66 -0.27
N THR A 151 -9.65 6.93 -0.46
CA THR A 151 -9.82 7.98 0.53
C THR A 151 -10.69 9.08 -0.05
N ASN A 152 -11.37 9.85 0.80
CA ASN A 152 -12.11 11.02 0.34
C ASN A 152 -11.19 12.23 0.12
N LEU A 153 -9.86 12.08 0.16
CA LEU A 153 -8.90 13.06 -0.36
C LEU A 153 -8.74 12.77 -1.86
N PHE A 154 -9.60 13.40 -2.66
CA PHE A 154 -9.81 13.04 -4.06
C PHE A 154 -8.58 13.26 -4.95
N TYR A 155 -8.52 12.56 -6.07
CA TYR A 155 -7.35 12.51 -6.94
C TYR A 155 -7.00 13.83 -7.64
N ASN A 156 -7.96 14.74 -7.73
CA ASN A 156 -7.96 15.95 -8.54
C ASN A 156 -7.95 17.24 -7.71
N VAL A 157 -7.83 17.16 -6.37
CA VAL A 157 -7.87 18.34 -5.49
C VAL A 157 -6.48 18.76 -5.04
N THR A 158 -6.21 20.08 -5.06
CA THR A 158 -4.85 20.63 -4.91
C THR A 158 -4.69 21.59 -3.72
N ASN A 159 -5.80 21.99 -3.10
CA ASN A 159 -5.82 22.94 -1.98
C ASN A 159 -7.10 22.76 -1.14
N PRO A 160 -7.18 23.40 0.06
CA PRO A 160 -8.33 23.25 0.95
C PRO A 160 -9.69 23.62 0.36
N THR A 161 -9.73 24.63 -0.53
CA THR A 161 -10.97 25.07 -1.19
C THR A 161 -11.49 24.00 -2.15
N ASP A 162 -10.61 23.44 -3.00
CA ASP A 162 -10.95 22.37 -3.95
C ASP A 162 -11.53 21.15 -3.20
N TRP A 163 -10.81 20.69 -2.17
CA TRP A 163 -11.23 19.50 -1.42
C TRP A 163 -12.55 19.74 -0.69
N THR A 164 -12.72 20.90 -0.06
CA THR A 164 -13.97 21.26 0.63
C THR A 164 -15.15 21.35 -0.34
N ALA A 165 -14.94 21.91 -1.53
CA ALA A 165 -15.98 22.04 -2.53
C ALA A 165 -16.45 20.66 -3.03
N GLU A 166 -15.52 19.81 -3.46
CA GLU A 166 -15.85 18.48 -3.98
C GLU A 166 -16.44 17.56 -2.91
N TYR A 167 -15.86 17.56 -1.69
CA TYR A 167 -16.39 16.76 -0.59
C TYR A 167 -17.83 17.14 -0.26
N ASN A 168 -18.14 18.44 -0.21
CA ASN A 168 -19.51 18.88 0.06
C ASN A 168 -20.45 18.65 -1.10
N ALA A 169 -19.98 18.72 -2.35
CA ALA A 169 -20.79 18.35 -3.51
C ALA A 169 -21.28 16.89 -3.42
N ILE A 170 -20.47 16.00 -2.85
CA ILE A 170 -20.78 14.58 -2.70
C ILE A 170 -21.53 14.29 -1.38
N TYR A 171 -21.08 14.87 -0.25
CA TYR A 171 -21.49 14.44 1.09
C TYR A 171 -22.32 15.46 1.88
N ALA A 172 -22.58 16.68 1.39
CA ALA A 172 -23.34 17.66 2.17
C ALA A 172 -24.74 17.13 2.56
N SER A 173 -25.41 16.41 1.67
CA SER A 173 -26.70 15.78 1.95
C SER A 173 -26.61 14.72 3.04
N PHE A 174 -25.51 13.95 3.09
CA PHE A 174 -25.27 12.97 4.14
C PHE A 174 -25.08 13.64 5.51
N TRP A 175 -24.35 14.76 5.54
CA TRP A 175 -24.10 15.52 6.77
C TRP A 175 -25.22 16.49 7.16
N GLY A 176 -26.21 16.70 6.28
CA GLY A 176 -27.27 17.70 6.42
C GLY A 176 -26.80 19.15 6.29
N ARG A 177 -25.53 19.38 5.95
CA ARG A 177 -24.91 20.70 5.72
C ARG A 177 -23.53 20.54 5.07
N ASN A 178 -22.99 21.65 4.60
CA ASN A 178 -21.57 21.71 4.22
C ASN A 178 -20.68 21.63 5.47
N LEU A 179 -19.60 20.87 5.36
CA LEU A 179 -18.51 20.83 6.31
C LEU A 179 -17.41 21.83 5.92
N THR A 180 -16.72 22.35 6.93
CA THR A 180 -15.49 23.13 6.73
C THR A 180 -14.32 22.20 6.45
N TYR A 181 -13.22 22.74 5.89
CA TYR A 181 -11.97 22.01 5.68
C TYR A 181 -11.51 21.27 6.95
N GLN A 182 -11.54 21.93 8.11
CA GLN A 182 -11.10 21.37 9.38
C GLN A 182 -11.98 20.19 9.85
N GLU A 183 -13.29 20.26 9.58
CA GLU A 183 -14.23 19.17 9.89
C GLU A 183 -14.00 17.98 8.97
N ILE A 184 -13.78 18.22 7.67
CA ILE A 184 -13.44 17.17 6.69
C ILE A 184 -12.14 16.48 7.12
N LEU A 185 -11.11 17.26 7.45
CA LEU A 185 -9.82 16.76 7.92
C LEU A 185 -9.97 15.91 9.19
N ASP A 186 -10.80 16.35 10.14
CA ASP A 186 -11.10 15.57 11.35
C ASP A 186 -11.81 14.25 11.02
N LYS A 187 -12.80 14.26 10.13
CA LYS A 187 -13.51 13.04 9.74
C LYS A 187 -12.61 12.05 9.01
N GLU A 188 -11.87 12.50 8.01
CA GLU A 188 -11.04 11.60 7.21
C GLU A 188 -9.84 11.07 7.98
N SER A 189 -9.20 11.89 8.83
CA SER A 189 -8.15 11.40 9.73
C SER A 189 -8.68 10.40 10.77
N GLN A 190 -9.96 10.46 11.14
CA GLN A 190 -10.59 9.47 12.01
C GLN A 190 -10.77 8.12 11.30
N ASN A 191 -11.08 8.11 9.99
CA ASN A 191 -11.15 6.89 9.20
C ASN A 191 -9.77 6.20 9.14
N LEU A 192 -8.72 6.97 8.83
CA LEU A 192 -7.33 6.48 8.84
C LEU A 192 -6.94 5.90 10.20
N LEU A 193 -7.28 6.59 11.30
CA LEU A 193 -7.01 6.09 12.66
C LEU A 193 -7.61 4.70 12.89
N ILE A 194 -8.84 4.46 12.42
CA ILE A 194 -9.52 3.17 12.59
C ILE A 194 -8.77 2.06 11.84
N TYR A 195 -8.34 2.31 10.60
CA TYR A 195 -7.55 1.34 9.83
C TYR A 195 -6.21 1.03 10.52
N MET A 196 -5.52 2.08 11.01
CA MET A 196 -4.26 1.93 11.74
C MET A 196 -4.42 1.12 13.04
N LEU A 197 -5.49 1.36 13.82
CA LEU A 197 -5.73 0.65 15.08
C LEU A 197 -6.15 -0.81 14.87
N ARG A 198 -6.70 -1.15 13.71
CA ARG A 198 -6.98 -2.54 13.31
C ARG A 198 -5.73 -3.30 12.87
N GLY A 199 -4.62 -2.60 12.62
CA GLY A 199 -3.42 -3.19 12.03
C GLY A 199 -3.66 -3.67 10.60
N GLU A 200 -4.49 -2.93 9.83
CA GLU A 200 -4.72 -3.22 8.41
C GLU A 200 -3.44 -2.99 7.60
N LEU A 201 -3.15 -3.91 6.68
CA LEU A 201 -2.05 -3.83 5.72
C LEU A 201 -2.48 -3.16 4.40
N ASP A 202 -3.78 -3.02 4.16
CA ASP A 202 -4.34 -2.40 2.97
C ASP A 202 -3.75 -0.97 2.79
N PRO A 203 -3.07 -0.69 1.66
CA PRO A 203 -2.55 0.66 1.41
C PRO A 203 -3.69 1.67 1.24
N HIS A 204 -3.38 2.96 1.40
CA HIS A 204 -4.32 4.05 1.15
C HIS A 204 -4.00 4.75 -0.17
N MET A 205 -5.03 5.03 -0.97
CA MET A 205 -4.90 5.70 -2.26
C MET A 205 -4.87 7.22 -2.12
N TYR A 206 -3.86 7.84 -2.74
CA TYR A 206 -3.67 9.29 -2.91
C TYR A 206 -3.06 9.58 -4.27
N HIS A 207 -3.00 10.86 -4.67
CA HIS A 207 -2.49 11.28 -5.97
C HIS A 207 -1.54 12.48 -5.85
N GLN A 208 -0.75 12.72 -6.89
CA GLN A 208 0.26 13.78 -6.93
C GLN A 208 -0.29 15.18 -6.58
N SER A 209 -1.54 15.47 -6.96
CA SER A 209 -2.23 16.73 -6.68
C SER A 209 -2.33 17.03 -5.18
N ASN A 210 -2.48 15.98 -4.37
CA ASN A 210 -2.62 16.08 -2.92
C ASN A 210 -1.31 16.49 -2.22
N MET A 211 -0.19 16.38 -2.92
CA MET A 211 1.15 16.75 -2.44
C MET A 211 1.55 18.17 -2.83
N ARG A 212 0.71 18.91 -3.55
CA ARG A 212 0.97 20.33 -3.85
C ARG A 212 1.09 21.13 -2.56
N ALA A 213 2.16 21.91 -2.43
CA ALA A 213 2.33 22.88 -1.35
C ALA A 213 1.39 24.08 -1.56
N TYR A 214 0.17 24.02 -1.02
CA TYR A 214 -0.91 24.94 -1.39
C TYR A 214 -0.70 26.38 -0.91
N ASP A 215 0.15 26.56 0.11
CA ASP A 215 0.60 27.86 0.63
C ASP A 215 2.13 28.01 0.60
N GLY A 216 2.81 27.14 -0.16
CA GLY A 216 4.27 27.05 -0.22
C GLY A 216 4.91 26.21 0.89
N THR A 217 4.15 25.69 1.87
CA THR A 217 4.68 24.83 2.95
C THR A 217 3.82 23.58 3.22
N HIS A 218 2.51 23.72 3.30
CA HIS A 218 1.59 22.65 3.68
C HIS A 218 0.97 21.97 2.47
N THR A 219 0.68 20.67 2.61
CA THR A 219 0.03 19.86 1.57
C THR A 219 -1.21 19.20 2.15
N LEU A 220 -2.20 18.91 1.32
CA LEU A 220 -3.44 18.25 1.80
C LEU A 220 -3.15 16.88 2.40
N LEU A 221 -2.27 16.11 1.75
CA LEU A 221 -1.83 14.81 2.26
C LEU A 221 -1.07 14.95 3.58
N GLY A 222 -0.19 15.96 3.69
CA GLY A 222 0.56 16.25 4.92
C GLY A 222 -0.36 16.54 6.09
N ASP A 223 -1.34 17.43 5.91
CA ASP A 223 -2.30 17.80 6.95
C ASP A 223 -3.12 16.59 7.42
N LEU A 224 -3.56 15.75 6.48
CA LEU A 224 -4.35 14.55 6.77
C LEU A 224 -3.54 13.52 7.58
N LEU A 225 -2.32 13.24 7.14
CA LEU A 225 -1.44 12.28 7.81
C LEU A 225 -0.98 12.78 9.18
N ASP A 226 -0.63 14.07 9.31
CA ASP A 226 -0.22 14.64 10.59
C ASP A 226 -1.35 14.57 11.63
N MET A 227 -2.59 14.83 11.21
CA MET A 227 -3.74 14.68 12.11
C MET A 227 -4.01 13.22 12.46
N ALA A 228 -3.98 12.31 11.49
CA ALA A 228 -4.18 10.87 11.73
C ALA A 228 -3.11 10.33 12.69
N PHE A 229 -1.84 10.69 12.49
CA PHE A 229 -0.73 10.29 13.37
C PHE A 229 -0.84 10.93 14.74
N SER A 230 -1.26 12.18 14.84
CA SER A 230 -1.52 12.82 16.13
C SER A 230 -2.64 12.11 16.90
N LYS A 231 -3.68 11.62 16.21
CA LYS A 231 -4.74 10.81 16.82
C LYS A 231 -4.20 9.44 17.24
N PHE A 232 -3.46 8.75 16.37
CA PHE A 232 -2.88 7.44 16.65
C PHE A 232 -1.97 7.46 17.87
N ARG A 233 -1.16 8.52 18.03
CA ARG A 233 -0.24 8.71 19.17
C ARG A 233 -0.94 8.89 20.51
N ARG A 234 -2.24 9.19 20.54
CA ARG A 234 -3.04 9.21 21.79
C ARG A 234 -3.35 7.80 22.29
N TYR A 235 -3.33 6.80 21.40
CA TYR A 235 -3.75 5.43 21.69
C TYR A 235 -2.61 4.42 21.59
N SER A 236 -1.54 4.73 20.85
CA SER A 236 -0.46 3.77 20.56
C SER A 236 0.92 4.42 20.50
N THR A 237 1.90 3.70 21.06
CA THR A 237 3.33 3.99 20.97
C THR A 237 4.04 3.16 19.90
N LEU A 238 3.33 2.32 19.15
CA LEU A 238 3.92 1.55 18.05
C LEU A 238 4.40 2.48 16.93
N PRO A 239 5.51 2.18 16.25
CA PRO A 239 5.97 2.99 15.12
C PRO A 239 4.94 2.97 14.00
N VAL A 240 4.84 4.07 13.26
CA VAL A 240 4.19 4.06 11.95
C VAL A 240 5.28 3.75 10.93
N ILE A 241 5.10 2.66 10.18
CA ILE A 241 6.04 2.21 9.16
C ILE A 241 5.32 2.08 7.83
N SER A 242 6.05 2.32 6.74
CA SER A 242 5.58 2.06 5.39
C SER A 242 6.28 0.83 4.84
N LEU A 243 5.53 0.02 4.11
CA LEU A 243 6.02 -1.14 3.38
C LEU A 243 5.95 -0.85 1.88
N ARG A 244 6.77 -1.54 1.07
CA ARG A 244 6.60 -1.54 -0.38
C ARG A 244 5.35 -2.33 -0.75
N GLN A 245 4.82 -2.12 -1.94
CA GLN A 245 3.61 -2.78 -2.43
C GLN A 245 3.77 -4.32 -2.41
N GLU A 246 4.91 -4.82 -2.85
CA GLU A 246 5.27 -6.23 -2.84
C GLU A 246 5.46 -6.78 -1.43
N ASP A 247 5.99 -6.00 -0.49
CA ASP A 247 6.12 -6.42 0.92
C ASP A 247 4.73 -6.58 1.57
N ILE A 248 3.79 -5.68 1.25
CA ILE A 248 2.39 -5.80 1.67
C ILE A 248 1.78 -7.06 1.07
N GLY A 249 1.93 -7.25 -0.24
CA GLY A 249 1.38 -8.40 -0.96
C GLY A 249 1.91 -9.73 -0.44
N SER A 250 3.22 -9.85 -0.19
CA SER A 250 3.82 -11.05 0.42
C SER A 250 3.26 -11.32 1.81
N ARG A 251 3.13 -10.29 2.67
CA ARG A 251 2.52 -10.48 4.01
C ARG A 251 1.06 -10.92 3.94
N MET A 252 0.32 -10.44 2.94
CA MET A 252 -1.06 -10.87 2.70
C MET A 252 -1.12 -12.32 2.20
N ALA A 253 -0.22 -12.72 1.30
CA ALA A 253 -0.08 -14.11 0.86
C ALA A 253 0.26 -15.06 2.02
N ASP A 254 1.19 -14.67 2.90
CA ASP A 254 1.52 -15.42 4.12
C ASP A 254 0.31 -15.52 5.06
N THR A 255 -0.46 -14.44 5.19
CA THR A 255 -1.70 -14.45 6.00
C THR A 255 -2.73 -15.43 5.43
N MET A 256 -2.88 -15.49 4.11
CA MET A 256 -3.72 -16.48 3.45
C MET A 256 -3.20 -17.90 3.72
N GLY A 257 -1.90 -18.15 3.50
CA GLY A 257 -1.27 -19.44 3.78
C GLY A 257 -1.51 -19.91 5.21
N ARG A 258 -1.32 -19.03 6.19
CA ARG A 258 -1.62 -19.27 7.61
C ARG A 258 -3.09 -19.62 7.86
N ASN A 259 -4.02 -18.90 7.22
CA ASN A 259 -5.46 -19.17 7.40
C ASN A 259 -5.84 -20.56 6.88
N TRP A 260 -5.18 -21.04 5.82
CA TRP A 260 -5.41 -22.35 5.22
C TRP A 260 -4.65 -23.49 5.90
N SER A 261 -3.51 -23.21 6.53
CA SER A 261 -2.59 -24.25 6.99
C SER A 261 -3.06 -25.05 8.19
N GLY A 262 -4.07 -24.58 8.93
CA GLY A 262 -4.50 -25.21 10.19
C GLY A 262 -3.48 -25.07 11.32
N VAL A 263 -2.52 -24.14 11.21
CA VAL A 263 -1.56 -23.87 12.28
C VAL A 263 -2.26 -23.49 13.59
N THR A 264 -1.78 -24.06 14.68
CA THR A 264 -2.27 -23.80 16.04
C THR A 264 -1.11 -23.39 16.93
N GLY A 265 -1.38 -22.49 17.89
CA GLY A 265 -0.44 -22.07 18.91
C GLY A 265 -1.02 -22.34 20.31
N THR A 266 -0.21 -22.91 21.19
CA THR A 266 -0.58 -23.21 22.58
C THR A 266 0.46 -22.64 23.53
N ILE A 267 0.01 -22.03 24.63
CA ILE A 267 0.93 -21.61 25.70
C ILE A 267 1.19 -22.81 26.61
N VAL A 268 2.47 -23.15 26.77
CA VAL A 268 2.94 -24.26 27.59
C VAL A 268 3.56 -23.69 28.86
N ASN A 269 3.03 -24.10 30.02
CA ASN A 269 3.49 -23.72 31.36
C ASN A 269 3.61 -22.20 31.61
N GLY A 270 2.94 -21.37 30.81
CA GLY A 270 2.99 -19.90 30.92
C GLY A 270 4.30 -19.26 30.46
N THR A 271 5.28 -20.03 30.00
CA THR A 271 6.63 -19.54 29.66
C THR A 271 7.03 -19.80 28.22
N GLN A 272 6.29 -20.65 27.51
CA GLN A 272 6.60 -21.05 26.14
C GLN A 272 5.36 -21.01 25.26
N ALA A 273 5.55 -20.72 23.97
CA ALA A 273 4.56 -20.97 22.93
C ALA A 273 5.01 -22.18 22.10
N LYS A 274 4.10 -23.15 21.94
CA LYS A 274 4.26 -24.30 21.06
C LYS A 274 3.32 -24.15 19.88
N PHE A 275 3.89 -24.14 18.68
CA PHE A 275 3.18 -24.09 17.41
C PHE A 275 3.21 -25.46 16.72
N THR A 276 2.10 -25.86 16.12
CA THR A 276 1.97 -27.09 15.33
C THR A 276 1.13 -26.85 14.09
N THR A 277 1.43 -27.52 12.99
CA THR A 277 0.71 -27.36 11.71
C THR A 277 0.58 -28.70 10.98
N PRO A 278 -0.55 -29.00 10.33
CA PRO A 278 -0.64 -30.10 9.37
C PRO A 278 0.05 -29.76 8.03
N GLU A 279 -0.02 -28.51 7.57
CA GLU A 279 0.54 -28.08 6.30
C GLU A 279 1.78 -27.21 6.46
N GLU A 280 2.62 -27.12 5.43
CA GLU A 280 3.74 -26.17 5.39
C GLU A 280 3.22 -24.73 5.48
N VAL A 281 3.86 -23.89 6.31
CA VAL A 281 3.39 -22.53 6.56
C VAL A 281 4.50 -21.57 7.01
N TRP A 282 4.45 -20.36 6.46
CA TRP A 282 5.06 -19.15 7.02
C TRP A 282 4.01 -18.33 7.75
N PHE A 283 4.32 -17.85 8.95
CA PHE A 283 3.40 -17.03 9.74
C PHE A 283 4.11 -16.09 10.70
N ASN A 284 3.47 -14.97 11.01
CA ASN A 284 3.96 -14.03 12.01
C ASN A 284 3.38 -14.33 13.40
N ALA A 285 4.24 -14.32 14.42
CA ALA A 285 3.86 -14.50 15.81
C ALA A 285 4.40 -13.35 16.68
N THR A 286 3.51 -12.72 17.44
CA THR A 286 3.85 -11.68 18.42
C THR A 286 4.27 -12.33 19.75
N GLY A 287 5.22 -11.74 20.47
CA GLY A 287 5.58 -12.17 21.83
C GLY A 287 6.48 -13.42 21.89
N VAL A 288 7.02 -13.85 20.75
CA VAL A 288 8.13 -14.80 20.65
C VAL A 288 9.18 -14.15 19.76
N CYS A 289 10.43 -14.07 20.23
CA CYS A 289 11.48 -13.34 19.51
C CYS A 289 12.55 -14.30 18.99
N ASN A 290 12.82 -14.25 17.68
CA ASN A 290 14.03 -14.81 17.07
C ASN A 290 15.05 -13.70 16.74
N ALA A 291 16.16 -14.06 16.11
CA ALA A 291 17.23 -13.12 15.77
C ALA A 291 16.81 -12.08 14.71
N SER A 292 15.89 -12.45 13.81
CA SER A 292 15.38 -11.60 12.71
C SER A 292 14.05 -10.90 13.06
N ALA A 293 13.59 -10.98 14.31
CA ALA A 293 12.31 -10.43 14.72
C ALA A 293 12.28 -8.91 14.56
N GLU A 294 11.14 -8.40 14.09
CA GLU A 294 10.83 -6.98 14.17
C GLU A 294 10.74 -6.60 15.65
N ARG A 295 11.38 -5.48 16.02
CA ARG A 295 11.44 -5.01 17.42
C ARG A 295 10.71 -3.69 17.58
N TYR A 296 9.97 -3.61 18.68
CA TYR A 296 9.08 -2.52 19.01
C TYR A 296 9.35 -2.02 20.43
N PHE A 297 8.79 -0.84 20.76
CA PHE A 297 8.96 -0.22 22.07
C PHE A 297 8.52 -1.18 23.21
N GLY A 298 9.24 -1.13 24.34
CA GLY A 298 9.00 -2.03 25.47
C GLY A 298 9.49 -3.47 25.24
N GLY A 299 10.42 -3.67 24.32
CA GLY A 299 11.03 -4.97 24.00
C GLY A 299 10.14 -5.88 23.15
N ARG A 300 8.90 -5.46 22.84
CA ARG A 300 7.92 -6.22 22.08
C ARG A 300 8.47 -6.64 20.73
N CYS A 301 8.14 -7.84 20.27
CA CYS A 301 8.61 -8.34 18.99
C CYS A 301 7.53 -9.08 18.20
N ILE A 302 7.73 -9.10 16.88
CA ILE A 302 7.00 -9.96 15.94
C ILE A 302 8.05 -10.76 15.17
N SER A 303 7.96 -12.08 15.24
CA SER A 303 8.83 -12.97 14.48
C SER A 303 8.06 -13.59 13.32
N SER A 304 8.66 -13.58 12.13
CA SER A 304 8.26 -14.50 11.06
C SER A 304 8.83 -15.88 11.37
N LEU A 305 7.96 -16.88 11.35
CA LEU A 305 8.24 -18.27 11.71
C LEU A 305 7.85 -19.19 10.55
N TYR A 306 8.56 -20.30 10.45
CA TYR A 306 8.33 -21.35 9.46
C TYR A 306 8.08 -22.69 10.15
N LEU A 307 7.13 -23.45 9.62
CA LEU A 307 6.92 -24.84 9.95
C LEU A 307 6.71 -25.64 8.66
N ALA A 308 7.47 -26.74 8.50
CA ALA A 308 7.17 -27.74 7.49
C ALA A 308 5.85 -28.48 7.83
N SER A 309 5.27 -29.21 6.85
CA SER A 309 4.09 -30.05 7.06
C SER A 309 4.30 -31.05 8.21
N GLY A 310 3.31 -31.16 9.10
CA GLY A 310 3.39 -31.94 10.35
C GLY A 310 4.36 -31.37 11.40
N GLY A 311 4.93 -30.19 11.16
CA GLY A 311 5.99 -29.59 11.97
C GLY A 311 5.52 -29.11 13.33
N THR A 312 6.48 -29.02 14.26
CA THR A 312 6.31 -28.43 15.59
C THR A 312 7.47 -27.49 15.90
N LEU A 313 7.18 -26.32 16.46
CA LEU A 313 8.16 -25.35 16.93
C LEU A 313 7.79 -24.91 18.34
N THR A 314 8.75 -24.87 19.26
CA THR A 314 8.56 -24.32 20.60
C THR A 314 9.52 -23.16 20.82
N MET A 315 8.99 -22.03 21.28
CA MET A 315 9.75 -20.81 21.55
C MET A 315 9.43 -20.29 22.94
N THR A 316 10.42 -19.65 23.57
CA THR A 316 10.21 -18.94 24.82
C THR A 316 9.37 -17.70 24.58
N LEU A 317 8.38 -17.48 25.45
CA LEU A 317 7.61 -16.24 25.46
C LEU A 317 8.48 -15.09 25.94
N GLN A 318 8.22 -13.92 25.38
CA GLN A 318 8.78 -12.66 25.87
C GLN A 318 8.13 -12.23 27.19
#